data_AF-A0A0C6FXI0-F1
#
_entry.id   AF-A0A0C6FXI0-F1
#
_cell.length_a   1.000
_cell.length_b   1.000
_cell.length_c   1.000
_cell.angle_alpha   90.00
_cell.angle_beta   90.00
_cell.angle_gamma   90.00
#
_symmetry.space_group_name_H-M   'P 1'
#
loop_
_entity.id
_entity.type
_entity.pdbx_description
1 polymer ?
#
loop_
_entity_poly.entity_id
_entity_poly.type
_entity_poly.pdbx_seq_one_letter_code
_entity_poly.pdbx_strand_id
1 'polypeptide(L)'
;MRETGLSRNAVRHWLRAGTAPTWHKGERAWIIDPFVSYLVRRLDEGERNATRLWRELQASGFWGGVMRVRLCVAALRGGPPRMRSAPGPVWRRPSPRRTARLLLTGGEHGELDGRFLDALVAAFPEIERALAEVKAFTVIVREQDQAGFGAWLDPVAMAR
;
A
#
# COMPACT_ATOMS: atom_id res chain seq x y z
N MET A 1 20.63 -28.85 -1.01
CA MET A 1 19.77 -27.72 -0.55
C MET A 1 20.70 -26.54 -0.26
N ARG A 2 20.58 -25.39 -0.95
CA ARG A 2 21.40 -24.20 -0.66
C ARG A 2 20.72 -23.42 0.47
N GLU A 3 21.21 -23.57 1.69
CA GLU A 3 20.60 -23.06 2.93
C GLU A 3 20.37 -21.55 2.97
N THR A 4 21.09 -20.76 2.16
CA THR A 4 21.03 -19.29 2.22
C THR A 4 20.38 -18.62 1.01
N GLY A 5 20.01 -19.35 -0.05
CA GLY A 5 19.45 -18.77 -1.29
C GLY A 5 20.39 -17.81 -2.06
N LEU A 6 21.61 -17.58 -1.56
CA LEU A 6 22.59 -16.65 -2.13
C LEU A 6 23.56 -17.36 -3.09
N SER A 7 24.16 -16.59 -3.99
CA SER A 7 25.23 -17.10 -4.85
C SER A 7 26.49 -17.40 -4.03
N ARG A 8 27.24 -18.45 -4.42
CA ARG A 8 28.49 -18.84 -3.74
C ARG A 8 29.52 -17.69 -3.70
N ASN A 9 29.52 -16.82 -4.71
CA ASN A 9 30.41 -15.67 -4.77
C ASN A 9 30.02 -14.59 -3.74
N ALA A 10 28.72 -14.37 -3.51
CA ALA A 10 28.25 -13.43 -2.48
C ALA A 10 28.65 -13.91 -1.07
N VAL A 11 28.44 -15.19 -0.77
CA VAL A 11 28.82 -15.79 0.52
C VAL A 11 30.34 -15.69 0.74
N ARG A 12 31.15 -16.04 -0.28
CA ARG A 12 32.61 -15.94 -0.19
C ARG A 12 33.08 -14.49 -0.01
N HIS A 13 32.44 -13.55 -0.68
CA HIS A 13 32.76 -12.12 -0.55
C HIS A 13 32.48 -11.63 0.87
N TRP A 14 31.33 -11.99 1.46
CA TRP A 14 30.96 -11.57 2.82
C TRP A 14 31.83 -12.21 3.91
N LEU A 15 32.15 -13.51 3.77
CA LEU A 15 33.07 -14.17 4.70
C LEU A 15 34.46 -13.54 4.68
N ARG A 16 34.94 -13.08 3.51
CA ARG A 16 36.21 -12.34 3.41
C ARG A 16 36.13 -10.92 3.97
N ALA A 17 34.98 -10.25 3.81
CA ALA A 17 34.76 -8.90 4.33
C ALA A 17 34.54 -8.86 5.85
N GLY A 18 34.32 -10.00 6.51
CA GLY A 18 34.11 -10.12 7.95
C GLY A 18 32.83 -9.48 8.48
N THR A 19 32.05 -8.83 7.62
CA THR A 19 30.82 -8.10 7.93
C THR A 19 29.86 -8.18 6.75
N ALA A 20 28.56 -8.27 7.03
CA ALA A 20 27.54 -8.16 5.99
C ALA A 20 27.51 -6.73 5.44
N PRO A 21 27.25 -6.52 4.14
CA PRO A 21 27.14 -5.17 3.58
C PRO A 21 25.98 -4.44 4.25
N THR A 22 26.31 -3.41 5.02
CA THR A 22 25.37 -2.42 5.54
C THR A 22 24.98 -1.50 4.38
N TRP A 23 24.21 -2.02 3.42
CA TRP A 23 23.65 -1.18 2.37
C TRP A 23 22.66 -0.23 3.02
N HIS A 24 23.13 0.97 3.33
CA HIS A 24 22.29 2.10 3.65
C HIS A 24 22.12 2.90 2.37
N LYS A 25 20.88 3.03 1.93
CA LYS A 25 20.54 4.05 0.93
C LYS A 25 20.95 5.40 1.54
N GLY A 26 21.96 6.04 0.97
CA GLY A 26 22.41 7.36 1.42
C GLY A 26 21.24 8.33 1.55
N GLU A 27 21.27 9.19 2.57
CA GLU A 27 20.22 10.16 2.82
C GLU A 27 20.06 11.05 1.57
N ARG A 28 18.92 10.92 0.89
CA ARG A 28 18.69 11.61 -0.37
C ARG A 28 18.47 13.07 -0.04
N ALA A 29 19.33 13.95 -0.58
CA ALA A 29 19.16 15.39 -0.44
C ALA A 29 17.73 15.78 -0.89
N TRP A 30 16.98 16.40 0.01
CA TRP A 30 15.66 16.93 -0.27
C TRP A 30 15.81 18.35 -0.82
N ILE A 31 14.88 18.76 -1.67
CA ILE A 31 14.79 20.13 -2.21
C ILE A 31 14.79 21.24 -1.13
N ILE A 32 14.43 20.90 0.10
CA ILE A 32 14.35 21.86 1.20
C ILE A 32 15.70 22.07 1.88
N ASP A 33 16.66 21.16 1.69
CA ASP A 33 17.96 21.16 2.37
C ASP A 33 18.73 22.48 2.19
N PRO A 34 18.76 23.09 0.98
CA PRO A 34 19.41 24.40 0.79
C PRO A 34 18.80 25.54 1.61
N PHE A 35 17.55 25.38 2.06
CA PHE A 35 16.79 26.39 2.81
C PHE A 35 16.77 26.13 4.32
N VAL A 36 17.38 25.05 4.81
CA VAL A 36 17.36 24.67 6.23
C VAL A 36 18.01 25.76 7.10
N SER A 37 19.17 26.29 6.69
CA SER A 37 19.86 27.36 7.44
C SER A 37 19.00 28.63 7.56
N TYR A 38 18.24 28.96 6.51
CA TYR A 38 17.28 30.07 6.54
C TYR A 38 16.17 29.80 7.55
N LEU A 39 15.60 28.60 7.54
CA LEU A 39 14.53 28.21 8.46
C LEU A 39 15.00 28.23 9.92
N VAL A 40 16.21 27.75 10.22
CA VAL A 40 16.80 27.82 11.57
C VAL A 40 16.89 29.27 12.04
N ARG A 41 17.48 30.16 11.24
CA ARG A 41 17.60 31.59 11.59
C ARG A 41 16.23 32.22 11.89
N ARG A 42 15.21 31.97 11.05
CA ARG A 42 13.87 32.53 11.25
C ARG A 42 13.19 31.96 12.50
N LEU A 43 13.45 30.70 12.85
CA LEU A 43 12.97 30.10 14.09
C LEU A 43 13.61 30.75 15.32
N ASP A 44 14.91 31.06 15.26
CA ASP A 44 15.63 31.77 16.32
C ASP A 44 15.14 33.22 16.49
N GLU A 45 14.72 33.86 15.40
CA GLU A 45 14.02 35.17 15.41
C GLU A 45 12.59 35.08 15.98
N GLY A 46 12.11 33.89 16.31
CA GLY A 46 10.78 33.66 16.89
C GLY A 46 9.66 33.47 15.87
N GLU A 47 9.94 33.39 14.57
CA GLU A 47 8.91 33.15 13.56
C GLU A 47 8.43 31.70 13.63
N ARG A 48 7.16 31.52 14.01
CA ARG A 48 6.59 30.18 14.24
C ARG A 48 5.69 29.67 13.12
N ASN A 49 5.29 30.52 12.19
CA ASN A 49 4.31 30.24 11.15
C ASN A 49 4.98 29.60 9.92
N ALA A 50 4.89 28.27 9.82
CA ALA A 50 5.42 27.52 8.68
C ALA A 50 4.82 27.93 7.32
N THR A 51 3.60 28.46 7.28
CA THR A 51 3.01 28.98 6.03
C THR A 51 3.62 30.31 5.62
N ARG A 52 3.98 31.16 6.59
CA ARG A 52 4.75 32.39 6.32
C ARG A 52 6.16 32.05 5.82
N LEU A 53 6.86 31.17 6.52
CA LEU A 53 8.18 30.67 6.10
C LEU A 53 8.14 30.07 4.69
N TRP A 54 7.09 29.31 4.35
CA TRP A 54 6.93 28.78 2.99
C TRP A 54 6.80 29.87 1.92
N ARG A 55 6.06 30.96 2.19
CA ARG A 55 5.98 32.09 1.25
C ARG A 55 7.31 32.80 1.10
N GLU A 56 8.05 32.96 2.19
CA GLU A 56 9.40 33.53 2.18
C GLU A 56 10.34 32.64 1.34
N LEU A 57 10.29 31.32 1.52
CA LEU A 57 11.06 30.38 0.70
C LEU A 57 10.68 30.42 -0.78
N GLN A 58 9.38 30.52 -1.10
CA GLN A 58 8.89 30.64 -2.49
C GLN A 58 9.45 31.90 -3.16
N ALA A 59 9.48 33.03 -2.44
CA ALA A 59 10.10 34.26 -2.93
C ALA A 59 11.63 34.11 -3.15
N SER A 60 12.28 33.21 -2.42
CA SER A 60 13.71 32.86 -2.60
C SER A 60 13.95 31.69 -3.58
N GLY A 61 12.93 31.27 -4.35
CA GLY A 61 13.08 30.26 -5.41
C GLY A 61 12.75 28.82 -5.01
N PHE A 62 12.18 28.58 -3.83
CA PHE A 62 11.71 27.24 -3.46
C PHE A 62 10.42 26.88 -4.18
N TRP A 63 10.39 25.79 -4.96
CA TRP A 63 9.17 25.33 -5.65
C TRP A 63 8.43 24.18 -4.94
N GLY A 64 8.81 23.84 -3.70
CA GLY A 64 8.13 22.80 -2.94
C GLY A 64 6.84 23.26 -2.26
N GLY A 65 5.93 22.32 -1.98
CA GLY A 65 4.69 22.61 -1.27
C GLY A 65 4.90 22.94 0.22
N VAL A 66 3.96 23.69 0.80
CA VAL A 66 3.96 24.11 2.22
C VAL A 66 4.13 22.96 3.21
N MET A 67 3.69 21.75 2.84
CA MET A 67 3.85 20.57 3.67
C MET A 67 5.32 20.22 3.92
N ARG A 68 6.20 20.36 2.93
CA ARG A 68 7.64 20.11 3.13
C ARG A 68 8.24 21.05 4.17
N VAL A 69 7.84 22.32 4.13
CA VAL A 69 8.27 23.33 5.10
C VAL A 69 7.77 23.00 6.50
N ARG A 70 6.50 22.57 6.64
CA ARG A 70 5.94 22.14 7.94
C ARG A 70 6.69 20.95 8.54
N LEU A 71 7.03 19.95 7.73
CA LEU A 71 7.78 18.79 8.19
C LEU A 71 9.19 19.17 8.65
N CYS A 72 9.91 19.96 7.85
CA CYS A 72 11.25 20.44 8.19
C CYS A 72 11.24 21.29 9.46
N VAL A 73 10.32 22.26 9.57
CA VAL A 73 10.17 23.09 10.78
C VAL A 73 9.82 22.27 12.01
N ALA A 74 9.00 21.22 11.87
CA ALA A 74 8.71 20.32 12.98
C ALA A 74 9.94 19.53 13.43
N ALA A 75 10.68 18.96 12.46
CA ALA A 75 11.93 18.24 12.72
C ALA A 75 12.97 19.14 13.43
N LEU A 76 13.15 20.38 12.96
CA LEU A 76 14.03 21.37 13.58
C LEU A 76 13.63 21.75 15.01
N ARG A 77 12.36 21.57 15.39
CA ARG A 77 11.86 21.83 16.75
C ARG A 77 11.92 20.61 17.67
N GLY A 78 12.46 19.47 17.18
CA GLY A 78 12.50 18.23 17.96
C GLY A 78 11.13 17.62 18.26
N GLY A 79 10.10 17.99 17.49
CA GLY A 79 8.73 17.51 17.69
C GLY A 79 8.17 16.85 16.43
N PRO A 80 7.28 15.86 16.56
CA PRO A 80 6.54 15.39 15.40
C PRO A 80 5.73 16.57 14.83
N PRO A 81 5.61 16.69 13.50
CA PRO A 81 4.72 17.68 12.91
C PRO A 81 3.34 17.51 13.53
N ARG A 82 2.73 18.61 13.98
CA ARG A 82 1.30 18.65 14.33
C ARG A 82 0.50 18.40 13.05
N MET A 83 0.42 17.14 12.66
CA MET A 83 -0.49 16.67 11.65
C MET A 83 -1.86 16.68 12.31
N ARG A 84 -2.84 17.33 11.67
CA ARG A 84 -4.23 16.98 11.97
C ARG A 84 -4.31 15.50 11.69
N SER A 85 -4.61 14.71 12.73
CA SER A 85 -4.93 13.30 12.54
C SER A 85 -5.95 13.24 11.42
N ALA A 86 -5.63 12.49 10.35
CA ALA A 86 -6.66 12.17 9.38
C ALA A 86 -7.84 11.60 10.18
N PRO A 87 -9.10 11.91 9.82
CA PRO A 87 -10.23 11.20 10.39
C PRO A 87 -9.90 9.71 10.36
N GLY A 88 -10.09 9.03 11.49
CA GLY A 88 -9.82 7.59 11.57
C GLY A 88 -10.47 6.87 10.39
N PRO A 89 -9.91 5.77 9.90
CA PRO A 89 -10.36 5.12 8.68
C PRO A 89 -11.86 4.82 8.78
N VAL A 90 -12.68 5.63 8.10
CA VAL A 90 -14.11 5.40 8.00
C VAL A 90 -14.29 4.28 6.99
N TRP A 91 -15.01 3.23 7.37
CA TRP A 91 -15.31 2.15 6.45
C TRP A 91 -15.96 2.68 5.17
N ARG A 92 -15.54 2.11 4.03
CA ARG A 92 -16.04 2.43 2.70
C ARG A 92 -16.50 1.11 2.10
N ARG A 93 -17.73 1.10 1.57
CA ARG A 93 -18.24 -0.04 0.80
C ARG A 93 -17.20 -0.47 -0.25
N PRO A 94 -16.83 -1.75 -0.31
CA PRO A 94 -15.96 -2.27 -1.36
C PRO A 94 -16.50 -1.97 -2.76
N SER A 95 -15.61 -1.64 -3.69
CA SER A 95 -15.98 -1.47 -5.10
C SER A 95 -16.41 -2.82 -5.70
N PRO A 96 -17.19 -2.85 -6.79
CA PRO A 96 -17.63 -4.12 -7.40
C PRO A 96 -16.48 -5.10 -7.71
N ARG A 97 -15.36 -4.59 -8.24
CA ARG A 97 -14.16 -5.40 -8.50
C ARG A 97 -13.53 -5.93 -7.21
N ARG A 98 -13.49 -5.12 -6.16
CA ARG A 98 -12.97 -5.56 -4.86
C ARG A 98 -13.89 -6.63 -4.28
N THR A 99 -15.19 -6.41 -4.24
CA THR A 99 -16.20 -7.38 -3.79
C THR A 99 -16.05 -8.73 -4.49
N ALA A 100 -15.98 -8.75 -5.83
CA ALA A 100 -15.79 -9.97 -6.60
C ALA A 100 -14.49 -10.69 -6.20
N ARG A 101 -13.39 -9.95 -6.02
CA ARG A 101 -12.14 -10.51 -5.53
C ARG A 101 -12.30 -11.13 -4.14
N LEU A 102 -12.92 -10.42 -3.19
CA LEU A 102 -13.11 -10.91 -1.82
C LEU A 102 -13.88 -12.24 -1.80
N LEU A 103 -14.96 -12.32 -2.58
CA LEU A 103 -15.79 -13.52 -2.70
C LEU A 103 -15.03 -14.70 -3.32
N LEU A 104 -14.19 -14.44 -4.32
CA LEU A 104 -13.46 -15.47 -5.06
C LEU A 104 -12.20 -15.96 -4.34
N THR A 105 -11.47 -15.07 -3.66
CA THR A 105 -10.19 -15.43 -3.03
C THR A 105 -10.34 -15.92 -1.61
N GLY A 106 -11.53 -15.78 -0.99
CA GLY A 106 -11.78 -16.22 0.39
C GLY A 106 -10.78 -15.64 1.41
N GLY A 107 -10.19 -14.49 1.10
CA GLY A 107 -9.11 -13.90 1.88
C GLY A 107 -9.60 -13.39 3.23
N GLU A 108 -8.66 -13.04 4.12
CA GLU A 108 -9.03 -12.33 5.35
C GLU A 108 -9.56 -10.94 5.00
N HIS A 109 -10.76 -10.65 5.46
CA HIS A 109 -11.40 -9.35 5.33
C HIS A 109 -11.77 -8.81 6.71
N GLY A 110 -11.80 -7.49 6.86
CA GLY A 110 -12.24 -6.87 8.11
C GLY A 110 -13.72 -7.19 8.39
N GLU A 111 -14.13 -7.10 9.65
CA GLU A 111 -15.49 -7.45 10.11
C GLU A 111 -16.61 -6.79 9.28
N LEU A 112 -16.44 -5.52 8.93
CA LEU A 112 -17.42 -4.76 8.13
C LEU A 112 -17.47 -5.21 6.67
N ASP A 113 -16.34 -5.62 6.09
CA ASP A 113 -16.32 -6.21 4.75
C ASP A 113 -17.03 -7.57 4.78
N GLY A 114 -16.78 -8.40 5.80
CA GLY A 114 -17.48 -9.68 6.01
C GLY A 114 -18.99 -9.52 6.08
N ARG A 115 -19.50 -8.69 6.99
CA ARG A 115 -20.94 -8.42 7.12
C ARG A 115 -21.58 -7.91 5.82
N PHE A 116 -20.85 -7.10 5.05
CA PHE A 116 -21.34 -6.61 3.76
C PHE A 116 -21.44 -7.74 2.72
N LEU A 117 -20.45 -8.64 2.66
CA LEU A 117 -20.47 -9.78 1.75
C LEU A 117 -21.58 -10.76 2.10
N ASP A 118 -21.79 -11.05 3.39
CA ASP A 118 -22.85 -11.94 3.86
C ASP A 118 -24.23 -11.38 3.50
N ALA A 119 -24.46 -10.09 3.74
CA ALA A 119 -25.70 -9.42 3.36
C ALA A 119 -25.91 -9.40 1.84
N LEU A 120 -24.83 -9.25 1.06
CA LEU A 120 -24.88 -9.25 -0.40
C LEU A 120 -25.27 -10.63 -0.96
N VAL A 121 -24.66 -11.70 -0.44
CA VAL A 121 -24.97 -13.08 -0.85
C VAL A 121 -26.40 -13.45 -0.43
N ALA A 122 -26.82 -13.08 0.78
CA ALA A 122 -28.18 -13.32 1.25
C ALA A 122 -29.26 -12.58 0.42
N ALA A 123 -28.94 -11.39 -0.08
CA ALA A 123 -29.85 -10.60 -0.90
C ALA A 123 -29.95 -11.09 -2.36
N PHE A 124 -28.88 -11.70 -2.88
CA PHE A 124 -28.79 -12.11 -4.29
C PHE A 124 -28.26 -13.55 -4.40
N PRO A 125 -29.14 -14.56 -4.33
CA PRO A 125 -28.77 -15.97 -4.43
C PRO A 125 -28.02 -16.33 -5.73
N GLU A 126 -28.17 -15.54 -6.79
CA GLU A 126 -27.45 -15.71 -8.05
C GLU A 126 -25.93 -15.61 -7.87
N ILE A 127 -25.47 -14.85 -6.86
CA ILE A 127 -24.05 -14.73 -6.51
C ILE A 127 -23.54 -16.07 -5.98
N GLU A 128 -24.31 -16.77 -5.16
CA GLU A 128 -23.93 -18.07 -4.62
C GLU A 128 -23.78 -19.10 -5.75
N ARG A 129 -24.71 -19.11 -6.70
CA ARG A 129 -24.62 -19.97 -7.89
C ARG A 129 -23.40 -19.65 -8.74
N ALA A 130 -23.15 -18.37 -9.01
CA ALA A 130 -21.97 -17.95 -9.76
C ALA A 130 -20.66 -18.35 -9.06
N LEU A 131 -20.62 -18.31 -7.72
CA LEU A 131 -19.47 -18.81 -6.97
C LEU A 131 -19.32 -20.33 -7.05
N ALA A 132 -20.43 -21.08 -7.07
CA ALA A 132 -20.40 -22.53 -7.29
C ALA A 132 -19.81 -22.87 -8.67
N GLU A 133 -20.23 -22.14 -9.72
CA GLU A 133 -19.70 -22.30 -11.08
C GLU A 133 -18.20 -22.03 -11.16
N VAL A 134 -17.73 -20.95 -10.55
CA VAL A 134 -16.29 -20.63 -10.54
C VAL A 134 -15.50 -21.69 -9.77
N LYS A 135 -16.05 -22.24 -8.68
CA LYS A 135 -15.42 -23.36 -7.95
C LYS A 135 -15.35 -24.62 -8.80
N ALA A 136 -16.43 -24.99 -9.49
CA ALA A 136 -16.47 -26.15 -10.39
C ALA A 136 -15.43 -26.01 -11.52
N PHE A 137 -15.37 -24.84 -12.15
CA PHE A 137 -14.36 -24.53 -13.17
C PHE A 137 -12.92 -24.60 -12.63
N THR A 138 -12.69 -24.13 -11.41
CA THR A 138 -11.36 -24.19 -10.77
C THR A 138 -10.90 -25.64 -10.56
N VAL A 139 -11.80 -26.56 -10.22
CA VAL A 139 -11.51 -28.00 -10.11
C VAL A 139 -11.15 -28.59 -11.47
N ILE A 140 -11.97 -28.32 -12.50
CA ILE A 140 -11.72 -28.78 -13.89
C ILE A 140 -10.33 -28.35 -14.38
N VAL A 141 -9.97 -27.08 -14.18
CA VAL A 141 -8.65 -26.55 -14.56
C VAL A 141 -7.52 -27.20 -13.77
N ARG A 142 -7.73 -27.43 -12.47
CA ARG A 142 -6.71 -28.06 -11.60
C ARG A 142 -6.48 -29.52 -11.95
N GLU A 143 -7.53 -30.25 -12.30
CA GLU A 143 -7.49 -31.69 -12.61
C GLU A 143 -7.26 -31.98 -14.10
N GLN A 144 -7.25 -30.94 -14.94
CA GLN A 144 -7.15 -31.06 -16.41
C GLN A 144 -8.22 -31.97 -17.02
N ASP A 145 -9.42 -31.96 -16.44
CA ASP A 145 -10.54 -32.79 -16.87
C ASP A 145 -11.19 -32.22 -18.15
N GLN A 146 -10.79 -32.77 -19.30
CA GLN A 146 -11.35 -32.37 -20.59
C GLN A 146 -12.82 -32.74 -20.76
N ALA A 147 -13.27 -33.85 -20.16
CA ALA A 147 -14.66 -34.29 -20.24
C ALA A 147 -15.56 -33.40 -19.36
N GLY A 148 -15.10 -33.09 -18.15
CA GLY A 148 -15.76 -32.15 -17.23
C GLY A 148 -15.84 -30.73 -17.79
N PHE A 149 -14.80 -30.27 -18.51
CA PHE A 149 -14.87 -28.98 -19.21
C PHE A 149 -15.95 -28.93 -20.29
N GLY A 150 -16.13 -30.02 -21.05
CA GLY A 150 -17.19 -30.14 -22.04
C GLY A 150 -18.59 -30.04 -21.42
N ALA A 151 -18.82 -30.77 -20.33
CA ALA A 151 -20.09 -30.73 -19.60
C ALA A 151 -20.36 -29.37 -18.93
N TRP A 152 -19.32 -28.67 -18.51
CA TRP A 152 -19.43 -27.33 -17.92
C TRP A 152 -19.81 -26.25 -18.94
N LEU A 153 -19.37 -26.39 -20.20
CA LEU A 153 -19.70 -25.46 -21.29
C LEU A 153 -21.13 -25.63 -21.82
N ASP A 154 -21.81 -26.73 -21.49
CA ASP A 154 -23.15 -26.97 -22.02
C ASP A 154 -24.14 -25.88 -21.53
N PRO A 155 -24.85 -25.19 -22.45
CA PRO A 155 -25.63 -24.00 -22.15
C PRO A 155 -26.82 -24.24 -21.19
N VAL A 156 -27.17 -25.50 -20.93
CA VAL A 156 -28.22 -25.88 -19.97
C VAL A 156 -27.78 -25.64 -18.51
N ALA A 157 -26.48 -25.63 -18.21
CA ALA A 157 -25.94 -25.31 -16.88
C ALA A 157 -25.85 -23.80 -16.61
N MET A 158 -25.57 -23.00 -17.65
CA MET A 158 -25.37 -21.54 -17.50
C MET A 158 -26.65 -20.70 -17.44
N ALA A 159 -27.82 -21.28 -17.75
CA ALA A 159 -29.08 -20.56 -17.94
C ALA A 159 -30.14 -20.77 -16.85
N ARG A 160 -29.83 -21.41 -15.72
CA ARG A 160 -30.79 -21.60 -14.62
C ARG A 160 -30.41 -20.83 -13.39
#